data_AF-A0A7Y4VBR0-F1
#
_entry.id   AF-A0A7Y4VBR0-F1
#
_cell.length_a   1.000
_cell.length_b   1.000
_cell.length_c   1.000
_cell.angle_alpha   90.00
_cell.angle_beta   90.00
_cell.angle_gamma   90.00
#
_symmetry.space_group_name_H-M   'P 1'
#
loop_
_entity.id
_entity.type
_entity.pdbx_description
1 polymer ?
#
loop_
_entity_poly.entity_id
_entity_poly.type
_entity_poly.pdbx_seq_one_letter_code
_entity_poly.pdbx_strand_id
1 'polypeptide(L)'
;MQKTCANQWCKQSFEITDADLAFYDKISPVLAGKKYLIPPPTLCPDCRRQRRLSWRNERTLYQRSCDLCKKSIVTVHSPENPYPVFCNPCWYTDKWDPLSFGKPFDPARPFLDQFRELYDRVVQRAMVNDDGVMSENCAYCQDVAFAKNCYLCFGMWKMQDCIYCRICDQSKFCVDCEGVKLGSELAYESVDSQRIYRCIYLQNSENCTDCAFGFDLKGCTDCIACAGLRQKQYHIFNKPHTKEDYMRALASYGLKTRTGIEKLQKEFAAFILTIPRKNMNLQNCENCFGDHLFHCKDVHEGYVCTNSQYSKWIERSDAPVHCYDITQAGAPQWCYDCVTVDDNNMSCFCIYANQSHNAIYSDNCLSSDFLLGCVSLRRKKYCILNTQYTKEEYEALSGTIIQQMIDAGGFGGFFPIHLSPFGYNETNAAESYPLRKEDVIARGWKWRDRLPHTTGKETLKPDQLPNDIRDATDSILREILACTACGKNYRIIQQELDFYRNMGIPPPCKCPDCRNLERLARRNPPRLWQRACVKCQKQMWTTYSLDRPESVYCEACYLKEVY
;
A
#
# COMPACT_ATOMS: atom_id res chain seq x y z
N MET A 1 10.65 -3.32 29.25
CA MET A 1 11.13 -1.95 29.55
C MET A 1 10.21 -0.92 28.91
N GLN A 2 9.66 0.01 29.69
CA GLN A 2 8.86 1.12 29.15
C GLN A 2 9.76 2.23 28.56
N LYS A 3 9.41 2.73 27.39
CA LYS A 3 9.98 3.93 26.76
C LYS A 3 8.90 4.97 26.46
N THR A 4 9.32 6.22 26.27
CA THR A 4 8.49 7.34 25.77
C THR A 4 8.96 7.72 24.37
N CYS A 5 8.02 7.95 23.44
CA CYS A 5 8.34 8.37 22.09
C CYS A 5 9.13 9.69 22.07
N ALA A 6 10.29 9.70 21.42
CA ALA A 6 11.17 10.88 21.36
C ALA A 6 10.50 12.07 20.64
N ASN A 7 9.69 11.82 19.62
CA ASN A 7 8.96 12.85 18.85
C ASN A 7 8.17 13.78 19.78
N GLN A 8 8.44 15.09 19.66
CA GLN A 8 7.90 16.11 20.58
C GLN A 8 6.37 16.20 20.54
N TRP A 9 5.76 15.94 19.37
CA TRP A 9 4.31 15.96 19.14
C TRP A 9 3.58 14.65 19.51
N CYS A 10 4.31 13.61 19.93
CA CYS A 10 3.71 12.30 20.19
C CYS A 10 3.77 11.92 21.67
N LYS A 11 4.98 11.83 22.26
CA LYS A 11 5.21 11.44 23.67
C LYS A 11 4.49 10.17 24.16
N GLN A 12 3.97 9.34 23.27
CA GLN A 12 3.29 8.11 23.63
C GLN A 12 4.26 7.10 24.26
N SER A 13 3.83 6.48 25.35
CA SER A 13 4.54 5.37 25.99
C SER A 13 4.44 4.09 25.14
N PHE A 14 5.55 3.38 24.98
CA PHE A 14 5.60 2.08 24.29
C PHE A 14 6.60 1.14 24.99
N GLU A 15 6.41 -0.17 24.83
CA GLU A 15 7.27 -1.18 25.46
C GLU A 15 8.36 -1.69 24.51
N ILE A 16 9.52 -2.00 25.09
CA ILE A 16 10.59 -2.85 24.55
C ILE A 16 10.68 -4.09 25.44
N THR A 17 10.38 -5.27 24.90
CA THR A 17 10.45 -6.55 25.64
C THR A 17 11.85 -7.18 25.57
N ASP A 18 12.11 -8.20 26.39
CA ASP A 18 13.38 -8.94 26.33
C ASP A 18 13.55 -9.70 25.00
N ALA A 19 12.44 -10.12 24.38
CA ALA A 19 12.43 -10.68 23.03
C ALA A 19 12.85 -9.63 21.97
N ASP A 20 12.46 -8.36 22.16
CA ASP A 20 12.90 -7.26 21.30
C ASP A 20 14.42 -7.04 21.43
N LEU A 21 14.95 -7.06 22.66
CA LEU A 21 16.39 -6.92 22.91
C LEU A 21 17.20 -8.08 22.29
N ALA A 22 16.72 -9.31 22.48
CA ALA A 22 17.33 -10.50 21.88
C ALA A 22 17.29 -10.46 20.34
N PHE A 23 16.24 -9.91 19.75
CA PHE A 23 16.19 -9.71 18.30
C PHE A 23 17.26 -8.72 17.82
N TYR A 24 17.38 -7.53 18.43
CA TYR A 24 18.36 -6.53 17.99
C TYR A 24 19.81 -7.04 18.09
N ASP A 25 20.16 -7.78 19.15
CA ASP A 25 21.49 -8.42 19.24
C ASP A 25 21.74 -9.45 18.11
N LYS A 26 20.70 -10.19 17.72
CA LYS A 26 20.76 -11.24 16.69
C LYS A 26 20.95 -10.70 15.27
N ILE A 27 20.37 -9.53 14.96
CA ILE A 27 20.48 -8.88 13.63
C ILE A 27 21.63 -7.87 13.53
N SER A 28 22.37 -7.64 14.61
CA SER A 28 23.46 -6.65 14.66
C SER A 28 24.61 -7.02 13.74
N PRO A 29 25.10 -6.10 12.87
CA PRO A 29 26.15 -6.41 11.91
C PRO A 29 27.48 -6.77 12.59
N VAL A 30 28.18 -7.72 11.99
CA VAL A 30 29.53 -8.14 12.39
C VAL A 30 30.51 -7.78 11.27
N LEU A 31 31.52 -6.97 11.59
CA LEU A 31 32.55 -6.51 10.66
C LEU A 31 33.92 -6.74 11.31
N ALA A 32 34.88 -7.34 10.58
CA ALA A 32 36.18 -7.74 11.11
C ALA A 32 36.11 -8.51 12.45
N GLY A 33 35.08 -9.35 12.62
CA GLY A 33 34.83 -10.12 13.84
C GLY A 33 34.22 -9.33 15.03
N LYS A 34 34.10 -8.00 14.95
CA LYS A 34 33.42 -7.18 15.97
C LYS A 34 31.93 -7.04 15.65
N LYS A 35 31.06 -7.35 16.61
CA LYS A 35 29.61 -7.05 16.55
C LYS A 35 29.36 -5.58 16.88
N TYR A 36 28.52 -4.91 16.11
CA TYR A 36 28.06 -3.54 16.33
C TYR A 36 26.58 -3.55 16.69
N LEU A 37 26.27 -3.41 17.99
CA LEU A 37 24.92 -3.59 18.52
C LEU A 37 23.94 -2.54 17.97
N ILE A 38 22.82 -2.99 17.41
CA ILE A 38 21.68 -2.15 17.03
C ILE A 38 20.93 -1.71 18.31
N PRO A 39 20.82 -0.40 18.60
CA PRO A 39 20.11 0.09 19.77
C PRO A 39 18.58 -0.07 19.65
N PRO A 40 17.84 -0.32 20.74
CA PRO A 40 16.37 -0.39 20.69
C PRO A 40 15.74 0.96 20.33
N PRO A 41 14.65 1.01 19.57
CA PRO A 41 14.11 2.24 18.98
C PRO A 41 13.73 3.31 20.00
N THR A 42 13.78 4.56 19.56
CA THR A 42 13.41 5.77 20.33
C THR A 42 12.02 6.31 19.97
N LEU A 43 11.43 5.82 18.87
CA LEU A 43 10.11 6.19 18.37
C LEU A 43 9.08 5.09 18.66
N CYS A 44 7.86 5.49 19.06
CA CYS A 44 6.73 4.56 19.13
C CYS A 44 6.40 4.00 17.72
N PRO A 45 5.75 2.83 17.63
CA PRO A 45 5.55 2.16 16.34
C PRO A 45 4.75 2.99 15.32
N ASP A 46 3.73 3.74 15.74
CA ASP A 46 2.98 4.68 14.87
C ASP A 46 3.90 5.72 14.21
N CYS A 47 4.83 6.29 14.98
CA CYS A 47 5.80 7.26 14.45
C CYS A 47 6.81 6.60 13.50
N ARG A 48 7.13 5.32 13.69
CA ARG A 48 7.96 4.56 12.74
C ARG A 48 7.18 4.23 11.45
N ARG A 49 5.90 3.84 11.56
CA ARG A 49 4.99 3.63 10.41
C ARG A 49 4.82 4.90 9.58
N GLN A 50 4.56 6.05 10.22
CA GLN A 50 4.54 7.36 9.56
C GLN A 50 5.88 7.66 8.85
N ARG A 51 7.01 7.36 9.49
CA ARG A 51 8.36 7.51 8.90
C ARG A 51 8.59 6.63 7.68
N ARG A 52 8.17 5.36 7.70
CA ARG A 52 8.25 4.48 6.51
C ARG A 52 7.38 4.98 5.35
N LEU A 53 6.12 5.28 5.64
CA LEU A 53 5.15 5.69 4.63
C LEU A 53 5.52 7.02 3.96
N SER A 54 6.31 7.90 4.61
CA SER A 54 6.78 9.15 4.00
C SER A 54 7.86 8.96 2.92
N TRP A 55 8.30 7.73 2.67
CA TRP A 55 9.18 7.37 1.55
C TRP A 55 8.44 6.60 0.45
N ARG A 56 7.13 6.36 0.59
CA ARG A 56 6.27 5.82 -0.48
C ARG A 56 5.49 6.95 -1.16
N ASN A 57 5.74 7.19 -2.43
CA ASN A 57 4.80 7.87 -3.32
C ASN A 57 4.24 6.82 -4.29
N GLU A 58 2.98 6.43 -4.11
CA GLU A 58 2.27 5.55 -5.05
C GLU A 58 1.58 6.35 -6.15
N ARG A 59 0.79 7.37 -5.79
CA ARG A 59 -0.28 7.91 -6.66
C ARG A 59 0.00 9.32 -7.20
N THR A 60 1.07 9.99 -6.78
CA THR A 60 1.42 11.35 -7.22
C THR A 60 2.40 11.28 -8.39
N LEU A 61 1.88 11.30 -9.63
CA LEU A 61 2.67 11.12 -10.84
C LEU A 61 2.93 12.44 -11.58
N TYR A 62 4.19 12.65 -11.96
CA TYR A 62 4.68 13.82 -12.70
C TYR A 62 5.08 13.44 -14.12
N GLN A 63 5.08 14.45 -15.00
CA GLN A 63 5.72 14.39 -16.30
C GLN A 63 7.13 15.00 -16.19
N ARG A 64 8.16 14.26 -16.61
CA ARG A 64 9.55 14.74 -16.77
C ARG A 64 10.07 14.35 -18.17
N SER A 65 11.23 14.85 -18.55
CA SER A 65 12.03 14.27 -19.63
C SER A 65 13.05 13.31 -19.03
N CYS A 66 13.27 12.15 -19.65
CA CYS A 66 14.33 11.23 -19.27
C CYS A 66 15.70 11.89 -19.46
N ASP A 67 16.50 11.97 -18.40
CA ASP A 67 17.75 12.72 -18.45
C ASP A 67 18.81 12.11 -19.38
N LEU A 68 18.70 10.81 -19.73
CA LEU A 68 19.56 10.16 -20.73
C LEU A 68 19.04 10.30 -22.17
N CYS A 69 17.82 9.85 -22.45
CA CYS A 69 17.29 9.75 -23.83
C CYS A 69 16.35 10.89 -24.25
N LYS A 70 16.10 11.86 -23.36
CA LYS A 70 15.27 13.07 -23.56
C LYS A 70 13.79 12.84 -23.94
N LYS A 71 13.33 11.60 -24.04
CA LYS A 71 11.91 11.26 -24.20
C LYS A 71 11.10 11.73 -22.99
N SER A 72 9.87 12.19 -23.21
CA SER A 72 8.90 12.43 -22.14
C SER A 72 8.59 11.13 -21.39
N ILE A 73 8.51 11.21 -20.06
CA ILE A 73 8.26 10.09 -19.15
C ILE A 73 7.27 10.48 -18.06
N VAL A 74 6.58 9.47 -17.54
CA VAL A 74 5.82 9.53 -16.28
C VAL A 74 6.75 9.06 -15.16
N THR A 75 6.69 9.68 -13.98
CA THR A 75 7.54 9.36 -12.84
C THR A 75 6.93 9.79 -11.51
N VAL A 76 7.27 9.10 -10.43
CA VAL A 76 6.98 9.55 -9.05
C VAL A 76 7.82 10.74 -8.59
N HIS A 77 8.86 11.12 -9.33
CA HIS A 77 9.79 12.19 -8.94
C HIS A 77 9.38 13.55 -9.53
N SER A 78 9.15 14.53 -8.66
CA SER A 78 8.85 15.92 -9.06
C SER A 78 9.95 16.50 -9.96
N PRO A 79 9.62 17.34 -10.97
CA PRO A 79 10.60 18.12 -11.74
C PRO A 79 11.48 19.04 -10.88
N GLU A 80 11.04 19.39 -9.67
CA GLU A 80 11.79 20.23 -8.71
C GLU A 80 12.90 19.44 -7.97
N ASN A 81 12.96 18.11 -8.11
CA ASN A 81 13.98 17.29 -7.44
C ASN A 81 15.33 17.36 -8.21
N PRO A 82 16.47 17.55 -7.51
CA PRO A 82 17.74 18.00 -8.11
C PRO A 82 18.49 16.92 -8.89
N TYR A 83 18.18 15.65 -8.65
CA TYR A 83 18.86 14.51 -9.25
C TYR A 83 18.32 14.18 -10.65
N PRO A 84 19.15 13.56 -11.53
CA PRO A 84 18.70 13.06 -12.82
C PRO A 84 17.76 11.86 -12.68
N VAL A 85 16.78 11.75 -13.57
CA VAL A 85 15.77 10.67 -13.60
C VAL A 85 15.77 9.99 -14.96
N PHE A 86 16.03 8.68 -15.00
CA PHE A 86 16.06 7.89 -16.23
C PHE A 86 14.81 7.01 -16.37
N CYS A 87 14.27 6.89 -17.59
CA CYS A 87 13.29 5.84 -17.89
C CYS A 87 13.91 4.46 -17.67
N ASN A 88 13.08 3.46 -17.39
CA ASN A 88 13.55 2.13 -16.99
C ASN A 88 14.48 1.50 -18.07
N PRO A 89 14.17 1.51 -19.37
CA PRO A 89 15.10 1.06 -20.41
C PRO A 89 16.46 1.77 -20.41
N CYS A 90 16.52 3.05 -20.04
CA CYS A 90 17.79 3.79 -19.91
C CYS A 90 18.54 3.44 -18.63
N TRP A 91 17.83 3.36 -17.50
CA TRP A 91 18.39 3.05 -16.18
C TRP A 91 19.03 1.67 -16.16
N TYR A 92 18.45 0.68 -16.85
CA TYR A 92 19.03 -0.67 -16.95
C TYR A 92 20.21 -0.79 -17.95
N THR A 93 20.55 0.23 -18.75
CA THR A 93 21.73 0.16 -19.66
C THR A 93 23.07 0.37 -18.96
N ASP A 94 24.16 0.03 -19.65
CA ASP A 94 25.55 0.33 -19.24
C ASP A 94 26.04 1.71 -19.72
N LYS A 95 25.14 2.58 -20.20
CA LYS A 95 25.48 3.94 -20.67
C LYS A 95 25.79 4.94 -19.56
N TRP A 96 25.74 4.50 -18.30
CA TRP A 96 26.04 5.29 -17.12
C TRP A 96 26.63 4.37 -16.04
N ASP A 97 27.67 4.82 -15.35
CA ASP A 97 28.32 4.10 -14.27
C ASP A 97 27.94 4.70 -12.91
N PRO A 98 27.28 3.95 -12.01
CA PRO A 98 26.94 4.47 -10.69
C PRO A 98 28.17 4.69 -9.78
N LEU A 99 29.34 4.12 -10.08
CA LEU A 99 30.59 4.38 -9.34
C LEU A 99 31.18 5.77 -9.66
N SER A 100 30.84 6.37 -10.81
CA SER A 100 31.28 7.73 -11.17
C SER A 100 30.73 8.83 -10.24
N PHE A 101 29.74 8.49 -9.41
CA PHE A 101 29.18 9.36 -8.37
C PHE A 101 29.83 9.15 -6.99
N GLY A 102 30.74 8.19 -6.87
CA GLY A 102 31.40 7.82 -5.62
C GLY A 102 32.12 9.00 -4.96
N LYS A 103 32.08 9.04 -3.62
CA LYS A 103 32.86 9.98 -2.82
C LYS A 103 33.50 9.31 -1.60
N PRO A 104 34.65 9.80 -1.12
CA PRO A 104 35.21 9.35 0.16
C PRO A 104 34.30 9.80 1.32
N PHE A 105 34.37 9.05 2.42
CA PHE A 105 33.71 9.41 3.68
C PHE A 105 34.49 10.52 4.41
N ASP A 106 33.76 11.52 4.91
CA ASP A 106 34.29 12.60 5.76
C ASP A 106 33.92 12.35 7.24
N PRO A 107 34.89 12.05 8.13
CA PRO A 107 34.60 11.78 9.54
C PRO A 107 34.19 13.02 10.35
N ALA A 108 34.32 14.24 9.81
CA ALA A 108 33.90 15.47 10.49
C ALA A 108 32.40 15.76 10.37
N ARG A 109 31.64 14.93 9.61
CA ARG A 109 30.26 15.20 9.23
C ARG A 109 29.31 14.02 9.49
N PRO A 110 28.04 14.25 9.85
CA PRO A 110 27.07 13.16 10.01
C PRO A 110 26.94 12.32 8.73
N PHE A 111 26.94 10.99 8.90
CA PHE A 111 26.91 10.05 7.77
C PHE A 111 25.65 10.18 6.89
N LEU A 112 24.48 10.43 7.50
CA LEU A 112 23.22 10.53 6.75
C LEU A 112 23.12 11.81 5.89
N ASP A 113 23.81 12.89 6.28
CA ASP A 113 23.91 14.09 5.46
C ASP A 113 24.76 13.80 4.21
N GLN A 114 25.85 13.05 4.38
CA GLN A 114 26.70 12.60 3.28
C GLN A 114 25.95 11.65 2.33
N PHE A 115 25.10 10.76 2.87
CA PHE A 115 24.19 9.93 2.05
C PHE A 115 23.21 10.79 1.25
N ARG A 116 22.58 11.80 1.87
CA ARG A 116 21.61 12.69 1.20
C ARG A 116 22.23 13.44 0.01
N GLU A 117 23.41 14.01 0.20
CA GLU A 117 24.20 14.65 -0.87
C GLU A 117 24.54 13.71 -2.04
N LEU A 118 24.78 12.42 -1.77
CA LEU A 118 25.00 11.42 -2.81
C LEU A 118 23.70 11.16 -3.58
N TYR A 119 22.60 10.93 -2.85
CA TYR A 119 21.27 10.74 -3.43
C TYR A 119 20.85 11.90 -4.33
N ASP A 120 21.09 13.14 -3.91
CA ASP A 120 20.75 14.35 -4.68
C ASP A 120 21.56 14.53 -5.98
N ARG A 121 22.52 13.64 -6.27
CA ARG A 121 23.33 13.63 -7.49
C ARG A 121 23.18 12.34 -8.30
N VAL A 122 22.97 11.19 -7.66
CA VAL A 122 22.87 9.88 -8.33
C VAL A 122 21.57 9.74 -9.11
N VAL A 123 21.68 9.11 -10.29
CA VAL A 123 20.57 8.79 -11.20
C VAL A 123 19.49 7.94 -10.52
N GLN A 124 18.29 8.49 -10.41
CA GLN A 124 17.10 7.75 -9.97
C GLN A 124 16.37 7.09 -11.14
N ARG A 125 15.70 5.98 -10.85
CA ARG A 125 14.83 5.27 -11.79
C ARG A 125 13.44 5.92 -11.80
N ALA A 126 12.86 6.17 -12.98
CA ALA A 126 11.60 6.90 -13.12
C ALA A 126 10.42 6.31 -12.34
N MET A 127 10.28 4.98 -12.36
CA MET A 127 9.24 4.22 -11.68
C MET A 127 9.84 2.92 -11.13
N VAL A 128 9.39 2.45 -9.97
CA VAL A 128 9.76 1.14 -9.41
C VAL A 128 8.96 0.05 -10.13
N ASN A 129 9.34 -0.24 -11.36
CA ASN A 129 8.80 -1.34 -12.17
C ASN A 129 9.81 -1.79 -13.26
N ASP A 130 9.38 -2.72 -14.11
CA ASP A 130 10.10 -3.33 -15.23
C ASP A 130 9.45 -3.03 -16.61
N ASP A 131 8.71 -1.93 -16.73
CA ASP A 131 8.07 -1.44 -17.97
C ASP A 131 9.09 -1.20 -19.10
N GLY A 132 8.82 -1.79 -20.26
CA GLY A 132 9.72 -1.74 -21.43
C GLY A 132 11.01 -2.54 -21.25
N VAL A 133 11.09 -3.39 -20.21
CA VAL A 133 12.20 -4.32 -19.96
C VAL A 133 11.69 -5.76 -19.89
N MET A 134 10.67 -6.02 -19.06
CA MET A 134 10.00 -7.31 -18.90
C MET A 134 8.47 -7.21 -18.89
N SER A 135 7.90 -6.08 -18.42
CA SER A 135 6.45 -5.81 -18.47
C SER A 135 6.08 -4.85 -19.60
N GLU A 136 4.82 -4.92 -20.01
CA GLU A 136 4.21 -4.05 -21.02
C GLU A 136 3.06 -3.23 -20.41
N ASN A 137 2.84 -2.01 -20.90
CA ASN A 137 1.75 -1.13 -20.49
C ASN A 137 1.77 -0.76 -19.00
N CYS A 138 2.97 -0.55 -18.43
CA CYS A 138 3.18 -0.30 -16.99
C CYS A 138 3.81 1.07 -16.68
N ALA A 139 3.93 1.98 -17.65
CA ALA A 139 4.50 3.33 -17.50
C ALA A 139 3.85 4.20 -16.38
N TYR A 140 2.65 3.82 -15.92
CA TYR A 140 1.87 4.51 -14.89
C TYR A 140 1.80 3.75 -13.54
N CYS A 141 2.41 2.56 -13.46
CA CYS A 141 2.33 1.68 -12.29
C CYS A 141 3.57 1.86 -11.40
N GLN A 142 3.40 2.10 -10.11
CA GLN A 142 4.50 2.15 -9.14
C GLN A 142 4.48 0.88 -8.28
N ASP A 143 5.66 0.31 -8.05
CA ASP A 143 5.86 -0.90 -7.22
C ASP A 143 5.16 -2.14 -7.82
N VAL A 144 5.55 -2.50 -9.05
CA VAL A 144 4.94 -3.58 -9.87
C VAL A 144 5.99 -4.36 -10.67
N ALA A 145 5.80 -5.67 -10.80
CA ALA A 145 6.56 -6.55 -11.71
C ALA A 145 5.65 -7.58 -12.40
N PHE A 146 6.09 -8.11 -13.54
CA PHE A 146 5.39 -9.17 -14.30
C PHE A 146 3.92 -8.86 -14.66
N ALA A 147 3.66 -7.65 -15.16
CA ALA A 147 2.32 -7.16 -15.45
C ALA A 147 2.06 -7.05 -16.97
N LYS A 148 0.80 -7.28 -17.37
CA LYS A 148 0.35 -7.16 -18.76
C LYS A 148 -1.09 -6.63 -18.82
N ASN A 149 -1.24 -5.53 -19.58
CA ASN A 149 -2.46 -4.71 -19.78
C ASN A 149 -3.00 -4.03 -18.52
N CYS A 150 -2.39 -2.91 -18.11
CA CYS A 150 -2.69 -2.20 -16.84
C CYS A 150 -2.91 -0.68 -17.02
N TYR A 151 -3.61 -0.02 -16.08
CA TYR A 151 -3.56 1.44 -15.89
C TYR A 151 -3.77 1.84 -14.40
N LEU A 152 -2.88 2.71 -13.89
CA LEU A 152 -2.72 3.20 -12.49
C LEU A 152 -3.06 2.19 -11.36
N CYS A 153 -2.30 1.10 -11.27
CA CYS A 153 -2.33 0.14 -10.15
C CYS A 153 -1.08 0.29 -9.25
N PHE A 154 -1.22 0.04 -7.94
CA PHE A 154 -0.23 0.48 -6.92
C PHE A 154 0.07 -0.58 -5.83
N GLY A 155 0.82 -1.63 -6.19
CA GLY A 155 1.41 -2.63 -5.28
C GLY A 155 0.87 -4.08 -5.43
N MET A 156 1.40 -4.89 -6.36
CA MET A 156 0.89 -6.26 -6.64
C MET A 156 1.94 -7.27 -7.18
N TRP A 157 1.65 -8.57 -7.06
CA TRP A 157 2.42 -9.69 -7.63
C TRP A 157 1.50 -10.68 -8.39
N LYS A 158 1.81 -10.94 -9.67
CA LYS A 158 1.21 -11.94 -10.60
C LYS A 158 -0.23 -11.64 -11.12
N MET A 159 -0.27 -10.96 -12.26
CA MET A 159 -1.41 -10.26 -12.92
C MET A 159 -1.92 -10.95 -14.22
N GLN A 160 -3.10 -10.55 -14.73
CA GLN A 160 -3.31 -10.18 -16.17
C GLN A 160 -4.67 -9.45 -16.43
N ASP A 161 -4.69 -8.41 -17.28
CA ASP A 161 -5.86 -7.61 -17.74
C ASP A 161 -6.63 -6.81 -16.64
N CYS A 162 -6.17 -5.60 -16.27
CA CYS A 162 -6.64 -4.83 -15.08
C CYS A 162 -6.67 -3.28 -15.25
N ILE A 163 -7.55 -2.56 -14.54
CA ILE A 163 -7.49 -1.07 -14.37
C ILE A 163 -7.88 -0.65 -12.94
N TYR A 164 -7.08 0.24 -12.31
CA TYR A 164 -7.32 0.90 -11.01
C TYR A 164 -7.62 -0.02 -9.80
N CYS A 165 -6.87 -1.11 -9.63
CA CYS A 165 -6.95 -1.97 -8.44
C CYS A 165 -5.71 -1.85 -7.54
N ARG A 166 -5.85 -2.17 -6.24
CA ARG A 166 -4.73 -2.13 -5.27
C ARG A 166 -4.12 -3.48 -4.88
N ILE A 167 -4.88 -4.58 -4.71
CA ILE A 167 -4.31 -5.95 -4.75
C ILE A 167 -5.27 -6.92 -5.43
N CYS A 168 -4.73 -7.64 -6.43
CA CYS A 168 -5.31 -8.75 -7.15
C CYS A 168 -4.26 -9.86 -7.36
N ASP A 169 -4.64 -11.11 -7.06
CA ASP A 169 -3.88 -12.32 -7.38
C ASP A 169 -4.75 -13.16 -8.33
N GLN A 170 -4.22 -13.50 -9.51
CA GLN A 170 -4.89 -14.30 -10.56
C GLN A 170 -6.27 -13.77 -11.00
N SER A 171 -6.58 -12.49 -10.78
CA SER A 171 -7.92 -11.92 -10.98
C SER A 171 -7.97 -11.08 -12.27
N LYS A 172 -9.12 -11.09 -12.98
CA LYS A 172 -9.31 -10.47 -14.31
C LYS A 172 -10.43 -9.45 -14.30
N PHE A 173 -10.31 -8.38 -15.08
CA PHE A 173 -11.38 -7.36 -15.22
C PHE A 173 -11.96 -6.93 -13.85
N CYS A 174 -11.09 -6.71 -12.88
CA CYS A 174 -11.45 -6.02 -11.64
C CYS A 174 -11.18 -4.53 -11.85
N VAL A 175 -12.18 -3.69 -11.54
CA VAL A 175 -12.10 -2.24 -11.71
C VAL A 175 -12.54 -1.58 -10.42
N ASP A 176 -11.74 -0.62 -9.94
CA ASP A 176 -12.03 0.11 -8.71
C ASP A 176 -12.20 -0.81 -7.49
N CYS A 177 -11.34 -1.83 -7.35
CA CYS A 177 -11.37 -2.79 -6.24
C CYS A 177 -10.15 -2.68 -5.32
N GLU A 178 -10.35 -2.98 -4.03
CA GLU A 178 -9.34 -2.94 -2.97
C GLU A 178 -9.25 -4.32 -2.31
N GLY A 179 -8.10 -4.99 -2.41
CA GLY A 179 -7.90 -6.31 -1.77
C GLY A 179 -8.78 -7.45 -2.32
N VAL A 180 -9.13 -7.43 -3.61
CA VAL A 180 -9.94 -8.48 -4.26
C VAL A 180 -9.05 -9.54 -4.91
N LYS A 181 -9.07 -10.79 -4.41
CA LYS A 181 -8.03 -11.81 -4.67
C LYS A 181 -8.55 -13.15 -5.20
N LEU A 182 -7.59 -14.06 -5.43
CA LEU A 182 -7.76 -15.50 -5.68
C LEU A 182 -8.77 -15.81 -6.80
N GLY A 183 -8.44 -15.43 -8.04
CA GLY A 183 -9.25 -15.81 -9.20
C GLY A 183 -10.62 -15.13 -9.24
N SER A 184 -10.71 -13.88 -8.79
CA SER A 184 -11.94 -13.08 -8.96
C SER A 184 -12.03 -12.52 -10.38
N GLU A 185 -13.22 -12.40 -10.93
CA GLU A 185 -13.43 -11.90 -12.29
C GLU A 185 -14.68 -11.03 -12.40
N LEU A 186 -14.61 -9.95 -13.19
CA LEU A 186 -15.72 -9.02 -13.41
C LEU A 186 -16.24 -8.41 -12.08
N ALA A 187 -15.34 -7.79 -11.32
CA ALA A 187 -15.66 -7.18 -10.02
C ALA A 187 -15.56 -5.65 -10.05
N TYR A 188 -16.53 -4.95 -9.44
CA TYR A 188 -16.54 -3.49 -9.31
C TYR A 188 -16.74 -3.01 -7.88
N GLU A 189 -16.05 -1.94 -7.49
CA GLU A 189 -16.21 -1.22 -6.20
C GLU A 189 -16.24 -2.16 -4.98
N SER A 190 -15.49 -3.27 -5.05
CA SER A 190 -15.48 -4.33 -4.06
C SER A 190 -14.21 -4.33 -3.21
N VAL A 191 -14.34 -4.77 -1.96
CA VAL A 191 -13.35 -4.60 -0.89
C VAL A 191 -13.08 -5.93 -0.16
N ASP A 192 -11.82 -6.27 0.06
CA ASP A 192 -11.33 -7.40 0.87
C ASP A 192 -12.12 -8.72 0.60
N SER A 193 -12.27 -9.10 -0.68
CA SER A 193 -13.12 -10.22 -1.12
C SER A 193 -12.35 -11.20 -2.02
N GLN A 194 -12.82 -12.45 -2.17
CA GLN A 194 -12.09 -13.47 -2.93
C GLN A 194 -12.98 -14.46 -3.67
N ARG A 195 -12.51 -14.96 -4.83
CA ARG A 195 -13.29 -15.87 -5.71
C ARG A 195 -14.69 -15.32 -6.02
N ILE A 196 -14.78 -14.05 -6.40
CA ILE A 196 -16.06 -13.42 -6.78
C ILE A 196 -16.19 -13.29 -8.30
N TYR A 197 -17.37 -13.55 -8.84
CA TYR A 197 -17.67 -13.47 -10.28
C TYR A 197 -18.85 -12.54 -10.57
N ARG A 198 -18.68 -11.58 -11.48
CA ARG A 198 -19.73 -10.62 -11.91
C ARG A 198 -20.44 -9.94 -10.72
N CYS A 199 -19.64 -9.39 -9.81
CA CYS A 199 -20.10 -8.85 -8.53
C CYS A 199 -19.81 -7.34 -8.39
N ILE A 200 -20.73 -6.59 -7.76
CA ILE A 200 -20.59 -5.15 -7.55
C ILE A 200 -20.80 -4.75 -6.08
N TYR A 201 -19.96 -3.87 -5.54
CA TYR A 201 -20.07 -3.38 -4.15
C TYR A 201 -20.08 -4.50 -3.08
N LEU A 202 -19.26 -5.54 -3.22
CA LEU A 202 -19.07 -6.56 -2.17
C LEU A 202 -17.99 -6.12 -1.16
N GLN A 203 -18.13 -6.53 0.09
CA GLN A 203 -17.15 -6.33 1.15
C GLN A 203 -16.98 -7.60 2.00
N ASN A 204 -15.73 -7.99 2.32
CA ASN A 204 -15.41 -9.16 3.15
C ASN A 204 -16.04 -10.49 2.65
N SER A 205 -16.29 -10.64 1.35
CA SER A 205 -17.11 -11.74 0.80
C SER A 205 -16.28 -12.77 0.03
N GLU A 206 -16.74 -14.03 -0.02
CA GLU A 206 -16.01 -15.15 -0.63
C GLU A 206 -16.92 -16.08 -1.45
N ASN A 207 -16.42 -16.61 -2.58
CA ASN A 207 -17.11 -17.60 -3.41
C ASN A 207 -18.53 -17.11 -3.80
N CYS A 208 -18.63 -15.90 -4.34
CA CYS A 208 -19.93 -15.27 -4.64
C CYS A 208 -20.07 -14.93 -6.13
N THR A 209 -21.27 -15.09 -6.66
CA THR A 209 -21.59 -14.89 -8.08
C THR A 209 -22.83 -14.01 -8.21
N ASP A 210 -22.86 -13.09 -9.18
CA ASP A 210 -24.07 -12.28 -9.47
C ASP A 210 -24.65 -11.53 -8.25
N CYS A 211 -23.77 -11.08 -7.35
CA CYS A 211 -24.15 -10.39 -6.12
C CYS A 211 -23.90 -8.87 -6.25
N ALA A 212 -24.81 -8.08 -5.68
CA ALA A 212 -24.73 -6.61 -5.66
C ALA A 212 -24.95 -6.09 -4.24
N PHE A 213 -24.08 -5.20 -3.75
CA PHE A 213 -24.16 -4.65 -2.38
C PHE A 213 -24.17 -5.75 -1.31
N GLY A 214 -23.00 -6.37 -1.08
CA GLY A 214 -22.85 -7.53 -0.20
C GLY A 214 -21.87 -7.29 0.93
N PHE A 215 -22.13 -7.82 2.13
CA PHE A 215 -21.16 -7.79 3.25
C PHE A 215 -21.03 -9.16 3.93
N ASP A 216 -19.82 -9.71 4.05
CA ASP A 216 -19.57 -11.05 4.60
C ASP A 216 -20.54 -12.10 4.02
N LEU A 217 -20.63 -12.16 2.69
CA LEU A 217 -21.35 -13.22 1.98
C LEU A 217 -20.40 -14.38 1.70
N LYS A 218 -20.83 -15.63 1.89
CA LYS A 218 -20.01 -16.81 1.54
C LYS A 218 -20.81 -17.86 0.78
N GLY A 219 -20.36 -18.20 -0.43
CA GLY A 219 -21.08 -19.18 -1.28
C GLY A 219 -22.41 -18.66 -1.80
N CYS A 220 -22.58 -17.34 -1.97
CA CYS A 220 -23.87 -16.76 -2.35
C CYS A 220 -23.95 -16.46 -3.84
N THR A 221 -25.12 -16.71 -4.43
CA THR A 221 -25.41 -16.42 -5.84
C THR A 221 -26.65 -15.54 -5.93
N ASP A 222 -26.79 -14.63 -6.88
CA ASP A 222 -28.03 -13.84 -7.07
C ASP A 222 -28.53 -13.19 -5.75
N CYS A 223 -27.70 -12.37 -5.10
CA CYS A 223 -28.04 -11.70 -3.83
C CYS A 223 -27.85 -10.18 -3.92
N ILE A 224 -28.85 -9.42 -3.44
CA ILE A 224 -28.88 -7.95 -3.50
C ILE A 224 -29.00 -7.36 -2.08
N ALA A 225 -28.13 -6.42 -1.72
CA ALA A 225 -28.20 -5.70 -0.45
C ALA A 225 -28.22 -6.64 0.79
N CYS A 226 -27.47 -7.74 0.72
CA CYS A 226 -27.46 -8.81 1.72
C CYS A 226 -26.21 -8.79 2.59
N ALA A 227 -26.29 -9.37 3.79
CA ALA A 227 -25.18 -9.41 4.73
C ALA A 227 -25.15 -10.70 5.57
N GLY A 228 -23.97 -11.27 5.78
CA GLY A 228 -23.78 -12.45 6.64
C GLY A 228 -24.35 -13.76 6.09
N LEU A 229 -24.85 -13.80 4.85
CA LEU A 229 -25.46 -15.02 4.30
C LEU A 229 -24.42 -16.11 3.99
N ARG A 230 -24.87 -17.36 4.06
CA ARG A 230 -24.08 -18.59 3.79
C ARG A 230 -24.86 -19.49 2.84
N GLN A 231 -24.30 -19.80 1.67
CA GLN A 231 -24.87 -20.76 0.71
C GLN A 231 -26.35 -20.46 0.36
N LYS A 232 -26.65 -19.19 0.02
CA LYS A 232 -28.00 -18.70 -0.32
C LYS A 232 -28.06 -18.18 -1.76
N GLN A 233 -29.24 -18.31 -2.36
CA GLN A 233 -29.55 -17.77 -3.69
C GLN A 233 -30.88 -17.00 -3.69
N TYR A 234 -31.01 -16.00 -4.56
CA TYR A 234 -32.22 -15.18 -4.73
C TYR A 234 -32.66 -14.50 -3.42
N HIS A 235 -31.74 -13.79 -2.75
CA HIS A 235 -32.06 -13.04 -1.54
C HIS A 235 -31.93 -11.52 -1.76
N ILE A 236 -32.83 -10.75 -1.15
CA ILE A 236 -32.81 -9.29 -1.17
C ILE A 236 -33.01 -8.80 0.26
N PHE A 237 -32.10 -7.97 0.80
CA PHE A 237 -32.10 -7.54 2.21
C PHE A 237 -32.25 -8.73 3.19
N ASN A 238 -31.48 -9.81 2.96
CA ASN A 238 -31.53 -11.11 3.65
C ASN A 238 -32.87 -11.88 3.58
N LYS A 239 -33.86 -11.44 2.81
CA LYS A 239 -35.13 -12.15 2.63
C LYS A 239 -35.07 -13.04 1.38
N PRO A 240 -35.59 -14.29 1.44
CA PRO A 240 -35.67 -15.16 0.27
C PRO A 240 -36.75 -14.69 -0.71
N HIS A 241 -36.48 -14.84 -2.01
CA HIS A 241 -37.42 -14.59 -3.09
C HIS A 241 -37.51 -15.82 -4.02
N THR A 242 -38.59 -15.92 -4.80
CA THR A 242 -38.59 -16.77 -5.99
C THR A 242 -37.62 -16.19 -7.02
N LYS A 243 -37.15 -17.01 -7.97
CA LYS A 243 -36.29 -16.54 -9.07
C LYS A 243 -36.98 -15.44 -9.89
N GLU A 244 -38.27 -15.59 -10.11
CA GLU A 244 -39.10 -14.69 -10.90
C GLU A 244 -39.33 -13.35 -10.17
N ASP A 245 -39.57 -13.39 -8.85
CA ASP A 245 -39.64 -12.18 -8.01
C ASP A 245 -38.30 -11.47 -7.93
N TYR A 246 -37.21 -12.21 -7.75
CA TYR A 246 -35.86 -11.67 -7.71
C TYR A 246 -35.51 -10.95 -9.00
N MET A 247 -35.75 -11.56 -10.16
CA MET A 247 -35.47 -10.94 -11.46
C MET A 247 -36.31 -9.69 -11.71
N ARG A 248 -37.59 -9.66 -11.29
CA ARG A 248 -38.42 -8.45 -11.32
C ARG A 248 -37.86 -7.35 -10.43
N ALA A 249 -37.47 -7.69 -9.19
CA ALA A 249 -36.91 -6.73 -8.25
C ALA A 249 -35.57 -6.18 -8.74
N LEU A 250 -34.65 -7.03 -9.21
CA LEU A 250 -33.36 -6.65 -9.81
C LEU A 250 -33.54 -5.63 -10.94
N ALA A 251 -34.50 -5.87 -11.85
CA ALA A 251 -34.82 -4.92 -12.92
C ALA A 251 -35.34 -3.57 -12.37
N SER A 252 -36.19 -3.61 -11.34
CA SER A 252 -36.76 -2.40 -10.71
C SER A 252 -35.76 -1.51 -9.98
N TYR A 253 -34.65 -2.07 -9.46
CA TYR A 253 -33.58 -1.28 -8.85
C TYR A 253 -32.82 -0.40 -9.85
N GLY A 254 -32.91 -0.70 -11.15
CA GLY A 254 -32.33 0.15 -12.19
C GLY A 254 -30.81 0.31 -12.06
N LEU A 255 -30.10 -0.76 -11.69
CA LEU A 255 -28.64 -0.73 -11.40
C LEU A 255 -27.76 -0.35 -12.61
N LYS A 256 -28.35 -0.28 -13.81
CA LYS A 256 -27.75 0.31 -15.02
C LYS A 256 -27.70 1.84 -15.01
N THR A 257 -28.33 2.48 -14.02
CA THR A 257 -28.38 3.93 -13.82
C THR A 257 -27.65 4.36 -12.56
N ARG A 258 -27.02 5.54 -12.59
CA ARG A 258 -26.31 6.13 -11.45
C ARG A 258 -27.27 6.40 -10.30
N THR A 259 -28.45 6.94 -10.62
CA THR A 259 -29.56 7.12 -9.69
C THR A 259 -30.01 5.83 -8.99
N GLY A 260 -30.04 4.69 -9.69
CA GLY A 260 -30.41 3.39 -9.12
C GLY A 260 -29.34 2.84 -8.16
N ILE A 261 -28.08 2.91 -8.57
CA ILE A 261 -26.91 2.56 -7.74
C ILE A 261 -26.87 3.42 -6.47
N GLU A 262 -26.96 4.75 -6.59
CA GLU A 262 -26.92 5.67 -5.44
C GLU A 262 -28.10 5.48 -4.49
N LYS A 263 -29.29 5.14 -5.00
CA LYS A 263 -30.45 4.81 -4.18
C LYS A 263 -30.21 3.53 -3.39
N LEU A 264 -29.82 2.43 -4.05
CA LEU A 264 -29.58 1.16 -3.37
C LEU A 264 -28.39 1.25 -2.40
N GLN A 265 -27.37 2.04 -2.71
CA GLN A 265 -26.25 2.30 -1.81
C GLN A 265 -26.71 2.95 -0.49
N LYS A 266 -27.65 3.90 -0.55
CA LYS A 266 -28.23 4.55 0.65
C LYS A 266 -29.10 3.56 1.46
N GLU A 267 -29.93 2.77 0.78
CA GLU A 267 -30.75 1.73 1.43
C GLU A 267 -29.88 0.66 2.10
N PHE A 268 -28.84 0.18 1.42
CA PHE A 268 -27.88 -0.76 1.97
C PHE A 268 -27.07 -0.17 3.12
N ALA A 269 -26.65 1.10 3.05
CA ALA A 269 -25.96 1.77 4.16
C ALA A 269 -26.82 1.88 5.43
N ALA A 270 -28.14 2.00 5.30
CA ALA A 270 -29.06 1.94 6.45
C ALA A 270 -29.24 0.50 6.96
N PHE A 271 -29.50 -0.46 6.07
CA PHE A 271 -29.64 -1.88 6.43
C PHE A 271 -28.39 -2.45 7.09
N ILE A 272 -27.21 -2.13 6.58
CA ILE A 272 -25.97 -2.77 7.02
C ILE A 272 -25.57 -2.38 8.46
N LEU A 273 -26.15 -1.31 9.01
CA LEU A 273 -26.01 -0.90 10.42
C LEU A 273 -26.86 -1.74 11.37
N THR A 274 -27.94 -2.39 10.89
CA THR A 274 -28.75 -3.31 11.71
C THR A 274 -28.13 -4.71 11.83
N ILE A 275 -27.04 -4.96 11.10
CA ILE A 275 -26.33 -6.24 11.06
C ILE A 275 -25.05 -6.13 11.90
N PRO A 276 -24.81 -7.04 12.86
CA PRO A 276 -23.62 -6.97 13.69
C PRO A 276 -22.33 -7.20 12.89
N ARG A 277 -21.20 -6.83 13.49
CA ARG A 277 -19.86 -7.05 12.95
C ARG A 277 -19.10 -8.07 13.79
N LYS A 278 -18.32 -8.94 13.14
CA LYS A 278 -17.27 -9.71 13.82
C LYS A 278 -16.19 -8.73 14.32
N ASN A 279 -15.68 -8.95 15.53
CA ASN A 279 -14.69 -8.07 16.14
C ASN A 279 -13.35 -7.99 15.39
N MET A 280 -12.89 -9.10 14.79
CA MET A 280 -11.67 -9.20 13.97
C MET A 280 -11.83 -10.29 12.92
N ASN A 281 -11.29 -10.10 11.71
CA ASN A 281 -11.30 -11.12 10.65
C ASN A 281 -10.05 -12.01 10.73
N LEU A 282 -10.11 -12.99 11.63
CA LEU A 282 -9.08 -14.03 11.81
C LEU A 282 -9.58 -15.37 11.24
N GLN A 283 -8.68 -16.11 10.58
CA GLN A 283 -8.91 -17.47 10.08
C GLN A 283 -7.67 -18.35 10.36
N ASN A 284 -7.85 -19.47 11.06
CA ASN A 284 -6.78 -20.40 11.43
C ASN A 284 -5.58 -19.72 12.12
N CYS A 285 -5.86 -18.81 13.07
CA CYS A 285 -4.83 -18.04 13.78
C CYS A 285 -4.70 -18.45 15.25
N GLU A 286 -3.48 -18.49 15.77
CA GLU A 286 -3.17 -18.76 17.18
C GLU A 286 -2.48 -17.53 17.79
N ASN A 287 -2.96 -17.02 18.93
CA ASN A 287 -2.37 -15.87 19.63
C ASN A 287 -2.11 -14.65 18.72
N CYS A 288 -3.11 -14.24 17.92
CA CYS A 288 -3.00 -13.17 16.95
C CYS A 288 -3.98 -12.01 17.21
N PHE A 289 -3.53 -10.79 16.93
CA PHE A 289 -4.28 -9.54 17.04
C PHE A 289 -4.08 -8.70 15.77
N GLY A 290 -5.18 -8.24 15.16
CA GLY A 290 -5.16 -7.55 13.87
C GLY A 290 -6.48 -7.70 13.10
N ASP A 291 -6.46 -7.34 11.81
CA ASP A 291 -7.54 -7.66 10.86
C ASP A 291 -6.99 -8.43 9.66
N HIS A 292 -7.88 -9.16 8.97
CA HIS A 292 -7.57 -9.92 7.75
C HIS A 292 -6.33 -10.81 7.85
N LEU A 293 -6.23 -11.57 8.96
CA LEU A 293 -5.14 -12.52 9.22
C LEU A 293 -5.56 -13.96 8.91
N PHE A 294 -4.70 -14.68 8.20
CA PHE A 294 -4.93 -16.05 7.74
C PHE A 294 -3.70 -16.91 8.08
N HIS A 295 -3.90 -18.08 8.71
CA HIS A 295 -2.83 -19.06 8.98
C HIS A 295 -1.62 -18.49 9.75
N CYS A 296 -1.86 -17.60 10.72
CA CYS A 296 -0.83 -16.89 11.48
C CYS A 296 -0.66 -17.41 12.92
N LYS A 297 0.54 -17.24 13.48
CA LYS A 297 0.83 -17.51 14.91
C LYS A 297 1.64 -16.38 15.54
N ASP A 298 1.31 -16.01 16.78
CA ASP A 298 2.04 -15.02 17.59
C ASP A 298 2.23 -13.65 16.92
N VAL A 299 1.15 -13.14 16.30
CA VAL A 299 1.10 -11.80 15.66
C VAL A 299 0.47 -10.80 16.62
N HIS A 300 1.28 -9.92 17.20
CA HIS A 300 0.77 -8.98 18.22
C HIS A 300 0.10 -7.72 17.65
N GLU A 301 0.47 -7.27 16.45
CA GLU A 301 -0.25 -6.25 15.65
C GLU A 301 0.09 -6.42 14.15
N GLY A 302 -0.86 -6.85 13.32
CA GLY A 302 -0.64 -7.05 11.88
C GLY A 302 -1.91 -6.86 11.02
N TYR A 303 -1.74 -6.46 9.76
CA TYR A 303 -2.88 -5.93 8.97
C TYR A 303 -3.10 -6.49 7.55
N VAL A 304 -2.17 -7.25 6.94
CA VAL A 304 -2.43 -8.39 6.01
C VAL A 304 -1.12 -9.20 5.84
N CYS A 305 -1.13 -10.49 6.19
CA CYS A 305 0.03 -11.39 6.09
C CYS A 305 -0.38 -12.84 5.75
N THR A 306 0.55 -13.57 5.16
CA THR A 306 0.68 -15.05 5.15
C THR A 306 2.18 -15.36 5.13
N ASN A 307 2.72 -16.46 5.68
CA ASN A 307 2.44 -17.01 7.00
C ASN A 307 3.67 -16.68 7.88
N SER A 308 3.49 -16.15 9.09
CA SER A 308 4.51 -15.34 9.78
C SER A 308 4.86 -15.77 11.22
N GLN A 309 6.14 -15.73 11.61
CA GLN A 309 6.61 -15.82 13.01
C GLN A 309 7.98 -15.12 13.20
N TYR A 310 8.25 -14.23 14.15
CA TYR A 310 7.38 -13.37 14.97
C TYR A 310 7.67 -11.93 14.51
N SER A 311 6.67 -11.06 14.39
CA SER A 311 6.88 -9.76 13.75
C SER A 311 6.09 -8.60 14.37
N LYS A 312 6.61 -7.38 14.19
CA LYS A 312 6.04 -6.08 14.57
C LYS A 312 6.15 -5.10 13.40
N TRP A 313 5.47 -3.96 13.46
CA TRP A 313 4.19 -3.81 12.74
C TRP A 313 4.37 -3.90 11.21
N ILE A 314 3.57 -4.73 10.53
CA ILE A 314 3.74 -5.09 9.10
C ILE A 314 2.57 -4.58 8.23
N GLU A 315 2.91 -3.98 7.08
CA GLU A 315 1.95 -3.40 6.09
C GLU A 315 1.96 -4.08 4.69
N ARG A 316 2.57 -5.26 4.58
CA ARG A 316 2.13 -6.47 3.82
C ARG A 316 3.30 -7.43 3.58
N SER A 317 3.02 -8.72 3.44
CA SER A 317 4.03 -9.77 3.25
C SER A 317 3.44 -11.06 2.69
N ASP A 318 4.26 -11.86 1.99
CA ASP A 318 4.05 -13.30 1.82
C ASP A 318 5.32 -14.10 2.19
N ALA A 319 5.20 -15.12 3.06
CA ALA A 319 6.25 -15.97 3.66
C ALA A 319 7.36 -15.36 4.60
N PRO A 320 7.05 -14.47 5.58
CA PRO A 320 8.03 -13.82 6.48
C PRO A 320 8.44 -14.59 7.76
N VAL A 321 9.74 -14.62 8.11
CA VAL A 321 10.25 -15.07 9.44
C VAL A 321 11.59 -14.37 9.76
N HIS A 322 11.81 -13.45 10.70
CA HIS A 322 11.03 -12.70 11.71
C HIS A 322 11.36 -11.20 11.51
N CYS A 323 10.43 -10.23 11.61
CA CYS A 323 10.68 -8.85 11.15
C CYS A 323 10.09 -7.74 12.05
N TYR A 324 10.78 -6.61 12.23
CA TYR A 324 10.48 -5.64 13.30
C TYR A 324 9.92 -4.27 12.88
N ASP A 325 9.66 -4.06 11.59
CA ASP A 325 8.69 -3.09 11.04
C ASP A 325 8.82 -3.08 9.49
N ILE A 326 7.80 -3.52 8.72
CA ILE A 326 7.89 -3.71 7.24
C ILE A 326 6.70 -3.02 6.52
N THR A 327 6.80 -2.69 5.22
CA THR A 327 5.71 -2.00 4.50
C THR A 327 5.42 -2.47 3.05
N GLN A 328 6.04 -3.57 2.58
CA GLN A 328 5.50 -4.61 1.65
C GLN A 328 6.59 -5.68 1.40
N ALA A 329 6.26 -6.93 1.03
CA ALA A 329 7.24 -8.01 0.83
C ALA A 329 6.71 -9.34 0.22
N GLY A 330 7.62 -10.14 -0.35
CA GLY A 330 7.53 -11.61 -0.47
C GLY A 330 8.73 -12.23 -1.22
N ALA A 331 9.50 -13.22 -0.74
CA ALA A 331 9.46 -13.99 0.51
C ALA A 331 10.61 -13.64 1.49
N PRO A 332 10.35 -13.02 2.67
CA PRO A 332 11.41 -12.43 3.49
C PRO A 332 11.87 -13.21 4.72
N GLN A 333 13.10 -12.89 5.16
CA GLN A 333 13.63 -13.19 6.50
C GLN A 333 14.56 -12.06 7.01
N TRP A 334 15.17 -12.18 8.19
CA TRP A 334 15.16 -11.17 9.28
C TRP A 334 15.32 -9.68 8.87
N CYS A 335 14.24 -8.90 8.91
CA CYS A 335 14.20 -7.50 8.45
C CYS A 335 13.80 -6.46 9.53
N TYR A 336 14.36 -5.24 9.46
CA TYR A 336 13.99 -4.07 10.27
C TYR A 336 14.69 -2.81 9.70
N ASP A 337 14.13 -1.62 9.47
CA ASP A 337 12.77 -1.06 9.46
C ASP A 337 12.62 -0.54 7.99
N CYS A 338 11.61 -0.99 7.23
CA CYS A 338 11.76 -1.10 5.76
C CYS A 338 10.46 -1.06 4.90
N VAL A 339 10.58 -0.79 3.57
CA VAL A 339 9.46 -0.24 2.77
C VAL A 339 8.86 -1.09 1.62
N THR A 340 9.63 -1.79 0.76
CA THR A 340 9.18 -2.99 -0.01
C THR A 340 10.38 -3.92 -0.20
N VAL A 341 10.26 -5.22 0.13
CA VAL A 341 11.37 -6.19 0.05
C VAL A 341 10.94 -7.55 -0.49
N ASP A 342 11.20 -7.79 -1.78
CA ASP A 342 10.86 -9.06 -2.44
C ASP A 342 12.08 -10.00 -2.55
N ASP A 343 11.81 -11.27 -2.25
CA ASP A 343 12.66 -12.48 -2.20
C ASP A 343 14.02 -12.31 -1.50
N ASN A 344 14.07 -12.50 -0.17
CA ASN A 344 15.23 -12.17 0.66
C ASN A 344 15.45 -13.07 1.90
N ASN A 345 16.68 -13.05 2.43
CA ASN A 345 16.95 -13.43 3.81
C ASN A 345 17.99 -12.48 4.45
N MET A 346 17.48 -11.45 5.16
CA MET A 346 18.14 -10.48 6.04
C MET A 346 18.42 -9.07 5.48
N SER A 347 17.84 -8.02 6.10
CA SER A 347 18.09 -6.60 5.75
C SER A 347 17.90 -5.60 6.92
N CYS A 348 18.77 -4.57 6.99
CA CYS A 348 18.67 -3.41 7.88
C CYS A 348 19.39 -2.18 7.29
N PHE A 349 18.77 -1.02 6.98
CA PHE A 349 17.39 -0.52 7.13
C PHE A 349 17.04 0.17 5.79
N CYS A 350 15.84 -0.07 5.22
CA CYS A 350 15.80 -0.28 3.76
C CYS A 350 14.64 0.40 2.98
N ILE A 351 14.96 0.92 1.80
CA ILE A 351 14.01 1.32 0.75
C ILE A 351 14.31 0.54 -0.54
N TYR A 352 13.24 0.01 -1.13
CA TYR A 352 13.13 -0.78 -2.37
C TYR A 352 14.38 -1.58 -2.83
N ALA A 353 14.89 -2.46 -1.96
CA ALA A 353 15.97 -3.37 -2.31
C ALA A 353 15.44 -4.75 -2.75
N ASN A 354 15.84 -5.19 -3.95
CA ASN A 354 15.60 -6.54 -4.46
C ASN A 354 16.93 -7.30 -4.59
N GLN A 355 17.02 -8.47 -3.97
CA GLN A 355 18.12 -9.44 -4.01
C GLN A 355 19.53 -8.93 -3.57
N SER A 356 19.63 -8.18 -2.46
CA SER A 356 20.90 -7.63 -1.97
C SER A 356 21.18 -8.01 -0.50
N HIS A 357 22.41 -8.42 -0.16
CA HIS A 357 22.79 -8.87 1.19
C HIS A 357 23.71 -7.88 1.91
N ASN A 358 23.54 -7.71 3.22
CA ASN A 358 24.36 -6.82 4.06
C ASN A 358 24.46 -5.38 3.52
N ALA A 359 23.31 -4.79 3.18
CA ALA A 359 23.20 -3.40 2.71
C ALA A 359 22.61 -2.51 3.82
N ILE A 360 23.43 -1.58 4.33
CA ILE A 360 23.06 -0.62 5.39
C ILE A 360 22.88 0.76 4.77
N TYR A 361 21.80 1.46 5.12
CA TYR A 361 21.45 2.80 4.63
C TYR A 361 21.64 2.98 3.12
N SER A 362 21.19 2.03 2.30
CA SER A 362 21.34 2.06 0.84
C SER A 362 19.99 1.97 0.13
N ASP A 363 19.85 2.58 -1.05
CA ASP A 363 18.59 2.65 -1.82
C ASP A 363 18.75 2.26 -3.30
N ASN A 364 17.75 1.56 -3.87
CA ASN A 364 17.69 1.09 -5.26
C ASN A 364 18.94 0.30 -5.74
N CYS A 365 19.71 -0.30 -4.81
CA CYS A 365 20.91 -1.08 -5.12
C CYS A 365 20.57 -2.54 -5.48
N LEU A 366 20.42 -2.85 -6.76
CA LEU A 366 20.00 -4.18 -7.23
C LEU A 366 21.14 -5.20 -7.24
N SER A 367 20.87 -6.43 -6.77
CA SER A 367 21.76 -7.59 -6.82
C SER A 367 23.19 -7.30 -6.34
N SER A 368 23.33 -6.61 -5.22
CA SER A 368 24.62 -6.09 -4.72
C SER A 368 24.82 -6.43 -3.25
N ASP A 369 26.07 -6.66 -2.82
CA ASP A 369 26.37 -7.16 -1.46
C ASP A 369 27.37 -6.26 -0.71
N PHE A 370 27.28 -6.19 0.62
CA PHE A 370 28.21 -5.41 1.46
C PHE A 370 28.26 -3.92 1.05
N LEU A 371 27.19 -3.20 1.39
CA LEU A 371 27.00 -1.79 1.04
C LEU A 371 26.75 -0.94 2.29
N LEU A 372 27.31 0.27 2.30
CA LEU A 372 27.04 1.29 3.31
C LEU A 372 26.80 2.65 2.64
N GLY A 373 25.59 3.21 2.76
CA GLY A 373 25.29 4.54 2.22
C GLY A 373 25.22 4.64 0.69
N CYS A 374 24.95 3.56 -0.03
CA CYS A 374 25.01 3.54 -1.49
C CYS A 374 23.65 3.82 -2.16
N VAL A 375 23.68 4.35 -3.38
CA VAL A 375 22.47 4.70 -4.15
C VAL A 375 22.59 4.16 -5.57
N SER A 376 21.56 3.45 -6.02
CA SER A 376 21.36 2.96 -7.41
C SER A 376 22.52 2.13 -8.01
N LEU A 377 23.31 1.47 -7.16
CA LEU A 377 24.33 0.50 -7.63
C LEU A 377 23.66 -0.73 -8.26
N ARG A 378 24.38 -1.38 -9.18
CA ARG A 378 23.92 -2.60 -9.85
C ARG A 378 25.08 -3.60 -9.90
N ARG A 379 24.89 -4.79 -9.31
CA ARG A 379 25.88 -5.89 -9.31
C ARG A 379 27.27 -5.48 -8.79
N LYS A 380 27.33 -4.71 -7.69
CA LYS A 380 28.58 -4.27 -7.03
C LYS A 380 28.74 -4.89 -5.65
N LYS A 381 29.97 -4.89 -5.13
CA LYS A 381 30.28 -5.36 -3.77
C LYS A 381 31.30 -4.48 -3.07
N TYR A 382 31.24 -4.44 -1.73
CA TYR A 382 32.17 -3.69 -0.87
C TYR A 382 32.24 -2.21 -1.23
N CYS A 383 31.09 -1.53 -1.13
CA CYS A 383 30.98 -0.12 -1.51
C CYS A 383 30.50 0.76 -0.35
N ILE A 384 31.11 1.94 -0.19
CA ILE A 384 30.72 2.96 0.77
C ILE A 384 30.52 4.27 0.01
N LEU A 385 29.34 4.90 0.12
CA LEU A 385 28.98 6.13 -0.61
C LEU A 385 29.28 6.07 -2.12
N ASN A 386 28.92 4.95 -2.77
CA ASN A 386 29.22 4.59 -4.17
C ASN A 386 30.72 4.47 -4.55
N THR A 387 31.66 4.61 -3.60
CA THR A 387 33.07 4.27 -3.80
C THR A 387 33.28 2.78 -3.52
N GLN A 388 34.01 2.07 -4.39
CA GLN A 388 34.31 0.64 -4.23
C GLN A 388 35.68 0.43 -3.55
N TYR A 389 35.74 -0.52 -2.63
CA TYR A 389 36.91 -0.81 -1.79
C TYR A 389 37.31 -2.30 -1.87
N THR A 390 38.49 -2.65 -1.34
CA THR A 390 38.77 -4.03 -0.95
C THR A 390 37.88 -4.44 0.24
N LYS A 391 37.79 -5.74 0.53
CA LYS A 391 37.00 -6.25 1.64
C LYS A 391 37.52 -5.71 2.99
N GLU A 392 38.83 -5.71 3.15
CA GLU A 392 39.52 -5.35 4.38
C GLU A 392 39.35 -3.85 4.69
N GLU A 393 39.50 -2.99 3.67
CA GLU A 393 39.21 -1.56 3.76
C GLU A 393 37.73 -1.30 4.05
N TYR A 394 36.83 -2.01 3.38
CA TYR A 394 35.39 -1.90 3.59
C TYR A 394 35.00 -2.23 5.03
N GLU A 395 35.49 -3.36 5.58
CA GLU A 395 35.15 -3.78 6.95
C GLU A 395 35.70 -2.81 8.00
N ALA A 396 36.93 -2.32 7.82
CA ALA A 396 37.54 -1.34 8.71
C ALA A 396 36.80 0.01 8.69
N LEU A 397 36.57 0.59 7.50
CA LEU A 397 35.91 1.89 7.36
C LEU A 397 34.44 1.83 7.75
N SER A 398 33.72 0.76 7.39
CA SER A 398 32.33 0.55 7.82
C SER A 398 32.23 0.43 9.35
N GLY A 399 33.19 -0.24 10.00
CA GLY A 399 33.27 -0.33 11.46
C GLY A 399 33.45 1.03 12.12
N THR A 400 34.34 1.88 11.58
CA THR A 400 34.52 3.26 12.05
C THR A 400 33.25 4.10 11.90
N ILE A 401 32.61 4.07 10.73
CA ILE A 401 31.38 4.82 10.45
C ILE A 401 30.25 4.38 11.40
N ILE A 402 30.03 3.07 11.56
CA ILE A 402 28.95 2.55 12.40
C ILE A 402 29.21 2.90 13.88
N GLN A 403 30.45 2.85 14.37
CA GLN A 403 30.77 3.29 15.73
C GLN A 403 30.42 4.77 15.93
N GLN A 404 30.84 5.65 15.01
CA GLN A 404 30.50 7.08 15.08
C GLN A 404 28.98 7.32 15.06
N MET A 405 28.22 6.55 14.28
CA MET A 405 26.75 6.63 14.27
C MET A 405 26.11 6.12 15.56
N ILE A 406 26.70 5.11 16.22
CA ILE A 406 26.25 4.62 17.54
C ILE A 406 26.49 5.69 18.60
N ASP A 407 27.69 6.25 18.65
CA ASP A 407 28.11 7.24 19.65
C ASP A 407 27.28 8.55 19.53
N ALA A 408 26.90 8.91 18.30
CA ALA A 408 25.99 10.04 18.01
C ALA A 408 24.48 9.71 18.17
N GLY A 409 24.11 8.46 18.48
CA GLY A 409 22.71 8.03 18.61
C GLY A 409 21.91 7.98 17.30
N GLY A 410 22.59 7.98 16.14
CA GLY A 410 22.00 7.95 14.80
C GLY A 410 21.94 6.56 14.15
N PHE A 411 22.57 5.54 14.75
CA PHE A 411 22.50 4.16 14.26
C PHE A 411 21.23 3.43 14.74
N GLY A 412 20.75 2.42 13.99
CA GLY A 412 19.72 1.49 14.46
C GLY A 412 18.27 1.80 14.07
N GLY A 413 18.02 2.66 13.09
CA GLY A 413 16.65 2.92 12.64
C GLY A 413 16.54 3.50 11.23
N PHE A 414 15.35 3.41 10.64
CA PHE A 414 15.09 3.86 9.26
C PHE A 414 15.32 5.37 9.03
N PHE A 415 15.55 5.75 7.77
CA PHE A 415 15.89 7.11 7.36
C PHE A 415 14.89 8.16 7.88
N PRO A 416 15.36 9.31 8.42
CA PRO A 416 14.50 10.42 8.83
C PRO A 416 13.59 10.96 7.71
N ILE A 417 12.39 11.42 8.08
CA ILE A 417 11.38 11.95 7.14
C ILE A 417 11.91 13.13 6.31
N HIS A 418 12.71 14.01 6.92
CA HIS A 418 13.28 15.18 6.24
C HIS A 418 14.25 14.81 5.09
N LEU A 419 14.81 13.59 5.09
CA LEU A 419 15.67 13.10 4.00
C LEU A 419 14.90 12.49 2.83
N SER A 420 13.56 12.32 2.95
CA SER A 420 12.73 11.75 1.88
C SER A 420 12.84 12.57 0.58
N PRO A 421 12.86 11.94 -0.61
CA PRO A 421 12.80 12.64 -1.90
C PRO A 421 11.42 13.24 -2.21
N PHE A 422 10.40 12.94 -1.40
CA PHE A 422 9.02 13.37 -1.59
C PHE A 422 8.59 14.39 -0.51
N GLY A 423 7.71 15.32 -0.88
CA GLY A 423 6.93 16.11 0.07
C GLY A 423 5.93 15.21 0.79
N TYR A 424 5.64 15.48 2.06
CA TYR A 424 4.78 14.65 2.91
C TYR A 424 3.41 14.38 2.27
N ASN A 425 2.82 15.42 1.65
CA ASN A 425 1.54 15.36 0.94
C ASN A 425 1.56 14.64 -0.42
N GLU A 426 2.73 14.22 -0.90
CA GLU A 426 2.86 13.34 -2.08
C GLU A 426 2.78 11.85 -1.69
N THR A 427 2.86 11.53 -0.40
CA THR A 427 3.18 10.19 0.11
C THR A 427 2.01 9.48 0.79
N ASN A 428 2.10 8.15 0.88
CA ASN A 428 1.15 7.32 1.62
C ASN A 428 1.01 7.75 3.10
N ALA A 429 2.00 8.45 3.67
CA ALA A 429 1.89 8.97 5.04
C ALA A 429 0.78 10.02 5.17
N ALA A 430 0.50 10.81 4.13
CA ALA A 430 -0.61 11.77 4.15
C ALA A 430 -1.98 11.09 4.08
N GLU A 431 -2.09 9.93 3.45
CA GLU A 431 -3.33 9.12 3.44
C GLU A 431 -3.61 8.51 4.82
N SER A 432 -2.59 7.95 5.49
CA SER A 432 -2.74 7.27 6.79
C SER A 432 -2.66 8.20 8.00
N TYR A 433 -1.95 9.31 7.89
CA TYR A 433 -1.68 10.28 8.94
C TYR A 433 -1.78 11.71 8.36
N PRO A 434 -3.00 12.18 8.03
CA PRO A 434 -3.19 13.51 7.44
C PRO A 434 -2.69 14.61 8.39
N LEU A 435 -1.94 15.56 7.84
CA LEU A 435 -1.38 16.72 8.54
C LEU A 435 -1.59 17.98 7.70
N ARG A 436 -1.71 19.13 8.37
CA ARG A 436 -1.73 20.44 7.69
C ARG A 436 -0.32 20.83 7.27
N LYS A 437 -0.19 21.70 6.28
CA LYS A 437 1.10 22.19 5.76
C LYS A 437 1.98 22.78 6.88
N GLU A 438 1.37 23.54 7.78
CA GLU A 438 2.02 24.22 8.88
C GLU A 438 2.64 23.22 9.87
N ASP A 439 1.91 22.14 10.18
CA ASP A 439 2.36 21.07 11.08
C ASP A 439 3.51 20.25 10.47
N VAL A 440 3.55 20.10 9.14
CA VAL A 440 4.64 19.43 8.40
C VAL A 440 5.90 20.31 8.39
N ILE A 441 5.77 21.59 8.07
CA ILE A 441 6.89 22.54 8.05
C ILE A 441 7.49 22.72 9.45
N ALA A 442 6.65 22.82 10.49
CA ALA A 442 7.10 22.94 11.88
C ALA A 442 7.89 21.72 12.39
N ARG A 443 7.76 20.55 11.73
CA ARG A 443 8.55 19.34 12.02
C ARG A 443 9.83 19.23 11.19
N GLY A 444 10.13 20.23 10.35
CA GLY A 444 11.26 20.23 9.43
C GLY A 444 11.08 19.29 8.24
N TRP A 445 9.83 18.98 7.84
CA TRP A 445 9.53 18.06 6.75
C TRP A 445 9.17 18.81 5.46
N LYS A 446 9.39 18.17 4.32
CA LYS A 446 9.09 18.72 3.00
C LYS A 446 7.58 18.75 2.74
N TRP A 447 7.10 19.80 2.08
CA TRP A 447 5.72 19.90 1.57
C TRP A 447 5.77 20.34 0.10
N ARG A 448 4.92 19.76 -0.75
CA ARG A 448 4.83 20.12 -2.18
C ARG A 448 3.63 21.02 -2.42
N ASP A 449 3.87 22.28 -2.76
CA ASP A 449 2.78 23.23 -3.03
C ASP A 449 2.10 23.03 -4.40
N ARG A 450 2.80 22.38 -5.35
CA ARG A 450 2.32 22.16 -6.71
C ARG A 450 2.20 20.67 -7.02
N LEU A 451 1.16 20.04 -6.48
CA LEU A 451 0.80 18.67 -6.85
C LEU A 451 0.28 18.62 -8.30
N PRO A 452 0.60 17.57 -9.08
CA PRO A 452 0.20 17.44 -10.47
C PRO A 452 -1.31 17.18 -10.56
N HIS A 453 -2.06 18.15 -11.08
CA HIS A 453 -3.48 18.03 -11.40
C HIS A 453 -3.91 19.11 -12.41
N THR A 454 -5.02 18.86 -13.10
CA THR A 454 -5.65 19.80 -14.04
C THR A 454 -7.07 20.09 -13.56
N THR A 455 -7.53 21.33 -13.69
CA THR A 455 -8.92 21.77 -13.42
C THR A 455 -9.38 22.76 -14.49
N GLY A 456 -10.69 22.91 -14.70
CA GLY A 456 -11.26 23.88 -15.62
C GLY A 456 -10.92 23.63 -17.09
N LYS A 457 -10.70 22.36 -17.45
CA LYS A 457 -10.44 21.89 -18.83
C LYS A 457 -11.44 20.81 -19.28
N GLU A 458 -12.52 20.62 -18.53
CA GLU A 458 -13.61 19.74 -18.91
C GLU A 458 -14.30 20.20 -20.20
N THR A 459 -14.63 19.23 -21.05
CA THR A 459 -15.41 19.43 -22.28
C THR A 459 -16.84 18.89 -22.11
N LEU A 460 -17.03 17.91 -21.21
CA LEU A 460 -18.32 17.42 -20.77
C LEU A 460 -18.52 17.73 -19.28
N LYS A 461 -19.57 18.49 -18.96
CA LYS A 461 -19.88 18.86 -17.57
C LYS A 461 -20.48 17.69 -16.78
N PRO A 462 -20.37 17.66 -15.44
CA PRO A 462 -20.86 16.56 -14.63
C PRO A 462 -22.37 16.26 -14.74
N ASP A 463 -23.18 17.29 -15.00
CA ASP A 463 -24.63 17.20 -15.24
C ASP A 463 -24.99 16.63 -16.62
N GLN A 464 -24.05 16.65 -17.57
CA GLN A 464 -24.17 16.07 -18.90
C GLN A 464 -23.68 14.60 -18.97
N LEU A 465 -23.11 14.08 -17.87
CA LEU A 465 -22.55 12.73 -17.84
C LEU A 465 -23.67 11.66 -17.82
N PRO A 466 -23.74 10.75 -18.81
CA PRO A 466 -24.83 9.77 -18.97
C PRO A 466 -25.26 9.11 -17.67
N ASN A 467 -26.55 9.21 -17.31
CA ASN A 467 -27.08 8.56 -16.10
C ASN A 467 -27.16 7.04 -16.27
N ASP A 468 -27.54 6.57 -17.47
CA ASP A 468 -27.60 5.16 -17.83
C ASP A 468 -26.38 4.78 -18.69
N ILE A 469 -25.84 3.59 -18.45
CA ILE A 469 -24.75 3.02 -19.27
C ILE A 469 -25.13 2.84 -20.75
N ARG A 470 -26.41 2.65 -21.07
CA ARG A 470 -26.92 2.52 -22.44
C ARG A 470 -26.72 3.80 -23.26
N ASP A 471 -26.66 4.96 -22.60
CA ASP A 471 -26.48 6.27 -23.23
C ASP A 471 -24.98 6.66 -23.33
N ALA A 472 -24.08 5.88 -22.73
CA ALA A 472 -22.63 6.13 -22.76
C ALA A 472 -22.00 5.61 -24.07
N THR A 473 -22.10 6.40 -25.13
CA THR A 473 -21.47 6.14 -26.44
C THR A 473 -19.95 6.41 -26.42
N ASP A 474 -19.23 5.95 -27.46
CA ASP A 474 -17.77 6.10 -27.57
C ASP A 474 -17.28 7.56 -27.62
N SER A 475 -18.18 8.54 -27.81
CA SER A 475 -17.82 9.96 -27.74
C SER A 475 -17.16 10.32 -26.41
N ILE A 476 -17.58 9.69 -25.30
CA ILE A 476 -17.07 9.95 -23.95
C ILE A 476 -15.55 9.74 -23.83
N LEU A 477 -14.95 8.90 -24.68
CA LEU A 477 -13.51 8.65 -24.71
C LEU A 477 -12.71 9.86 -25.22
N ARG A 478 -13.36 10.78 -25.96
CA ARG A 478 -12.78 12.02 -26.47
C ARG A 478 -12.94 13.18 -25.49
N GLU A 479 -13.86 13.05 -24.54
CA GLU A 479 -14.18 14.08 -23.57
C GLU A 479 -13.15 14.15 -22.43
N ILE A 480 -13.13 15.31 -21.78
CA ILE A 480 -12.49 15.57 -20.50
C ILE A 480 -13.61 15.81 -19.49
N LEU A 481 -13.64 15.01 -18.42
CA LEU A 481 -14.63 15.08 -17.35
C LEU A 481 -14.09 15.93 -16.19
N ALA A 482 -14.97 16.46 -15.33
CA ALA A 482 -14.61 17.11 -14.06
C ALA A 482 -15.10 16.28 -12.86
N CYS A 483 -14.25 16.11 -11.84
CA CYS A 483 -14.62 15.38 -10.63
C CYS A 483 -15.60 16.20 -9.78
N THR A 484 -16.78 15.64 -9.51
CA THR A 484 -17.81 16.29 -8.66
C THR A 484 -17.35 16.57 -7.23
N ALA A 485 -16.34 15.85 -6.72
CA ALA A 485 -15.86 16.00 -5.35
C ALA A 485 -14.65 16.95 -5.19
N CYS A 486 -13.80 17.09 -6.21
CA CYS A 486 -12.53 17.83 -6.09
C CYS A 486 -12.15 18.70 -7.31
N GLY A 487 -13.00 18.78 -8.34
CA GLY A 487 -12.75 19.57 -9.54
C GLY A 487 -11.65 19.06 -10.47
N LYS A 488 -10.81 18.09 -10.04
CA LYS A 488 -9.77 17.48 -10.89
C LYS A 488 -10.39 16.94 -12.18
N ASN A 489 -9.79 17.28 -13.31
CA ASN A 489 -10.15 16.70 -14.60
C ASN A 489 -9.63 15.26 -14.73
N TYR A 490 -10.40 14.41 -15.39
CA TYR A 490 -10.05 13.02 -15.70
C TYR A 490 -10.68 12.59 -17.02
N ARG A 491 -10.28 11.42 -17.53
CA ARG A 491 -10.81 10.83 -18.77
C ARG A 491 -11.10 9.35 -18.52
N ILE A 492 -12.00 8.79 -19.31
CA ILE A 492 -12.32 7.36 -19.35
C ILE A 492 -11.58 6.76 -20.54
N ILE A 493 -10.90 5.61 -20.34
CA ILE A 493 -10.25 4.87 -21.43
C ILE A 493 -11.16 3.75 -21.97
N GLN A 494 -10.87 3.27 -23.19
CA GLN A 494 -11.72 2.29 -23.90
C GLN A 494 -12.07 1.09 -23.03
N GLN A 495 -11.07 0.52 -22.36
CA GLN A 495 -11.20 -0.65 -21.51
C GLN A 495 -12.08 -0.40 -20.26
N GLU A 496 -12.10 0.81 -19.71
CA GLU A 496 -13.04 1.18 -18.63
C GLU A 496 -14.47 1.22 -19.18
N LEU A 497 -14.68 1.85 -20.34
CA LEU A 497 -16.00 1.94 -20.98
C LEU A 497 -16.55 0.56 -21.37
N ASP A 498 -15.70 -0.32 -21.89
CA ASP A 498 -16.07 -1.70 -22.24
C ASP A 498 -16.44 -2.51 -20.99
N PHE A 499 -15.66 -2.38 -19.91
CA PHE A 499 -16.00 -2.98 -18.61
C PHE A 499 -17.32 -2.45 -18.07
N TYR A 500 -17.51 -1.14 -18.07
CA TYR A 500 -18.75 -0.48 -17.63
C TYR A 500 -19.96 -0.98 -18.44
N ARG A 501 -19.85 -1.09 -19.75
CA ARG A 501 -20.91 -1.63 -20.62
C ARG A 501 -21.22 -3.10 -20.33
N ASN A 502 -20.18 -3.94 -20.20
CA ASN A 502 -20.33 -5.36 -19.92
C ASN A 502 -21.02 -5.62 -18.56
N MET A 503 -20.60 -4.89 -17.53
CA MET A 503 -21.18 -4.98 -16.19
C MET A 503 -22.51 -4.24 -16.04
N GLY A 504 -22.88 -3.41 -17.02
CA GLY A 504 -24.04 -2.53 -16.94
C GLY A 504 -23.90 -1.47 -15.84
N ILE A 505 -22.74 -0.85 -15.72
CA ILE A 505 -22.41 0.19 -14.72
C ILE A 505 -22.30 1.55 -15.45
N PRO A 506 -22.95 2.62 -15.00
CA PRO A 506 -22.83 3.95 -15.62
C PRO A 506 -21.45 4.58 -15.39
N PRO A 507 -20.97 5.47 -16.28
CA PRO A 507 -19.71 6.18 -16.09
C PRO A 507 -19.60 6.89 -14.73
N PRO A 508 -18.46 6.81 -14.03
CA PRO A 508 -18.26 7.45 -12.73
C PRO A 508 -18.25 8.99 -12.86
N CYS A 509 -18.83 9.69 -11.89
CA CYS A 509 -18.81 11.16 -11.80
C CYS A 509 -17.67 11.73 -10.93
N LYS A 510 -16.86 10.85 -10.34
CA LYS A 510 -15.71 11.18 -9.48
C LYS A 510 -14.44 10.60 -10.11
N CYS A 511 -13.33 11.33 -10.01
CA CYS A 511 -12.04 10.87 -10.50
C CYS A 511 -11.56 9.62 -9.71
N PRO A 512 -10.61 8.83 -10.27
CA PRO A 512 -10.08 7.63 -9.62
C PRO A 512 -9.54 7.86 -8.20
N ASP A 513 -8.98 9.04 -7.91
CA ASP A 513 -8.49 9.40 -6.56
C ASP A 513 -9.60 9.47 -5.52
N CYS A 514 -10.67 10.23 -5.80
CA CYS A 514 -11.78 10.40 -4.86
C CYS A 514 -12.51 9.08 -4.62
N ARG A 515 -12.70 8.28 -5.67
CA ARG A 515 -13.26 6.92 -5.52
C ARG A 515 -12.36 6.04 -4.68
N ASN A 516 -11.05 6.06 -4.91
CA ASN A 516 -10.09 5.31 -4.08
C ASN A 516 -10.16 5.70 -2.59
N LEU A 517 -10.23 6.99 -2.27
CA LEU A 517 -10.37 7.46 -0.88
C LEU A 517 -11.70 7.00 -0.25
N GLU A 518 -12.80 7.04 -1.00
CA GLU A 518 -14.11 6.53 -0.57
C GLU A 518 -14.10 5.00 -0.35
N ARG A 519 -13.33 4.24 -1.14
CA ARG A 519 -13.09 2.80 -0.91
C ARG A 519 -12.28 2.53 0.34
N LEU A 520 -11.16 3.24 0.52
CA LEU A 520 -10.31 3.08 1.69
C LEU A 520 -11.06 3.43 2.99
N ALA A 521 -11.95 4.43 2.96
CA ALA A 521 -12.81 4.77 4.09
C ALA A 521 -13.82 3.67 4.50
N ARG A 522 -14.08 2.67 3.64
CA ARG A 522 -14.89 1.48 4.00
C ARG A 522 -14.10 0.43 4.79
N ARG A 523 -12.77 0.47 4.78
CA ARG A 523 -11.90 -0.46 5.53
C ARG A 523 -11.70 0.06 6.95
N ASN A 524 -11.47 -0.87 7.87
CA ASN A 524 -11.09 -0.49 9.22
C ASN A 524 -9.65 0.05 9.21
N PRO A 525 -9.32 1.07 10.04
CA PRO A 525 -7.94 1.53 10.15
C PRO A 525 -7.05 0.40 10.70
N PRO A 526 -5.75 0.37 10.35
CA PRO A 526 -4.78 -0.56 10.92
C PRO A 526 -4.43 -0.16 12.36
N ARG A 527 -5.40 -0.31 13.26
CA ARG A 527 -5.32 0.01 14.69
C ARG A 527 -6.32 -0.87 15.46
N LEU A 528 -5.97 -1.18 16.71
CA LEU A 528 -6.83 -1.95 17.62
C LEU A 528 -7.37 -1.07 18.75
N TRP A 529 -8.61 -1.36 19.17
CA TRP A 529 -9.30 -0.78 20.30
C TRP A 529 -9.87 -1.89 21.19
N GLN A 530 -9.98 -1.61 22.50
CA GLN A 530 -10.75 -2.44 23.42
C GLN A 530 -12.22 -2.02 23.37
N ARG A 531 -13.13 -2.97 23.16
CA ARG A 531 -14.58 -2.78 23.27
C ARG A 531 -15.19 -3.97 24.02
N ALA A 532 -16.33 -3.75 24.68
CA ALA A 532 -17.18 -4.83 25.16
C ALA A 532 -18.03 -5.38 24.00
N CYS A 533 -18.20 -6.70 23.92
CA CYS A 533 -19.15 -7.34 23.00
C CYS A 533 -20.58 -6.88 23.31
N VAL A 534 -21.30 -6.33 22.34
CA VAL A 534 -22.67 -5.82 22.55
C VAL A 534 -23.62 -6.91 23.08
N LYS A 535 -23.49 -8.15 22.58
CA LYS A 535 -24.38 -9.28 22.93
C LYS A 535 -24.07 -9.96 24.27
N CYS A 536 -22.83 -9.94 24.75
CA CYS A 536 -22.43 -10.70 25.96
C CYS A 536 -21.48 -9.96 26.93
N GLN A 537 -21.18 -8.68 26.68
CA GLN A 537 -20.33 -7.81 27.49
C GLN A 537 -18.88 -8.26 27.73
N LYS A 538 -18.45 -9.40 27.16
CA LYS A 538 -17.05 -9.85 27.18
C LYS A 538 -16.15 -8.79 26.55
N GLN A 539 -15.08 -8.41 27.25
CA GLN A 539 -14.03 -7.55 26.72
C GLN A 539 -13.29 -8.23 25.55
N MET A 540 -13.06 -7.47 24.49
CA MET A 540 -12.44 -7.97 23.26
C MET A 540 -11.67 -6.85 22.55
N TRP A 541 -10.66 -7.27 21.78
CA TRP A 541 -9.99 -6.40 20.82
C TRP A 541 -10.75 -6.37 19.50
N THR A 542 -10.75 -5.21 18.85
CA THR A 542 -11.42 -4.98 17.59
C THR A 542 -10.82 -3.80 16.82
N THR A 543 -11.01 -3.81 15.51
CA THR A 543 -10.61 -2.75 14.56
C THR A 543 -11.72 -1.72 14.30
N TYR A 544 -12.85 -1.84 15.01
CA TYR A 544 -13.90 -0.82 15.07
C TYR A 544 -13.64 0.10 16.27
N SER A 545 -13.39 1.38 16.02
CA SER A 545 -13.16 2.39 17.06
C SER A 545 -14.41 2.62 17.95
N LEU A 546 -14.25 3.36 19.05
CA LEU A 546 -15.32 3.58 20.05
C LEU A 546 -16.46 4.49 19.55
N ASP A 547 -16.14 5.39 18.63
CA ASP A 547 -17.04 6.36 17.98
C ASP A 547 -17.85 5.76 16.81
N ARG A 548 -17.55 4.51 16.42
CA ARG A 548 -18.18 3.85 15.28
C ARG A 548 -19.55 3.25 15.62
N PRO A 549 -20.59 3.48 14.78
CA PRO A 549 -21.98 3.15 15.08
C PRO A 549 -22.29 1.65 15.00
N GLU A 550 -21.40 0.83 14.46
CA GLU A 550 -21.67 -0.61 14.31
C GLU A 550 -21.77 -1.35 15.65
N SER A 551 -22.75 -2.25 15.73
CA SER A 551 -22.83 -3.26 16.79
C SER A 551 -21.76 -4.33 16.58
N VAL A 552 -20.75 -4.37 17.45
CA VAL A 552 -19.63 -5.32 17.35
C VAL A 552 -19.85 -6.50 18.30
N TYR A 553 -19.78 -7.71 17.76
CA TYR A 553 -19.87 -8.97 18.48
C TYR A 553 -18.51 -9.67 18.55
N CYS A 554 -18.24 -10.34 19.66
CA CYS A 554 -17.14 -11.31 19.72
C CYS A 554 -17.45 -12.48 18.79
N GLU A 555 -16.41 -13.14 18.26
CA GLU A 555 -16.51 -14.27 17.33
C GLU A 555 -17.58 -15.32 17.72
N ALA A 556 -17.61 -15.78 18.98
CA ALA A 556 -18.59 -16.76 19.44
C ALA A 556 -20.05 -16.25 19.43
N CYS A 557 -20.28 -14.94 19.56
CA CYS A 557 -21.61 -14.33 19.42
C CYS A 557 -21.97 -14.07 17.96
N TYR A 558 -20.98 -13.73 17.12
CA TYR A 558 -21.15 -13.51 15.69
C TYR A 558 -21.50 -14.81 14.95
N LEU A 559 -20.78 -15.91 15.24
CA LEU A 559 -21.03 -17.21 14.62
C LEU A 559 -22.43 -17.73 14.91
N LYS A 560 -22.97 -17.51 16.13
CA LYS A 560 -24.36 -17.83 16.52
C LYS A 560 -25.45 -16.95 15.92
N GLU A 561 -25.07 -15.90 15.18
CA GLU A 561 -26.00 -15.04 14.44
C GLU A 561 -26.05 -15.41 12.95
N VAL A 562 -24.99 -16.05 12.46
CA VAL A 562 -24.72 -16.33 11.04
C VAL A 562 -24.93 -17.81 10.70
N TYR A 563 -24.91 -18.69 11.70
CA TYR A 563 -25.18 -20.13 11.64
C TYR A 563 -26.22 -20.50 12.70
#